data_AF-A0A7V7WRW3-F1
#
_entry.id   AF-A0A7V7WRW3-F1
#
_cell.length_a   1.000
_cell.length_b   1.000
_cell.length_c   1.000
_cell.angle_alpha   90.00
_cell.angle_beta   90.00
_cell.angle_gamma   90.00
#
_symmetry.space_group_name_H-M   'P 1'
#
loop_
_entity.id
_entity.type
_entity.pdbx_description
1 polymer ?
#
loop_
_entity_poly.entity_id
_entity_poly.type
_entity_poly.pdbx_seq_one_letter_code
_entity_poly.pdbx_strand_id
1 'polypeptide(L)'
;MIRQLSIAALAALGLTACVSVQLPSIAHVHVGHAVTAWPDTPGKKGLFDIAQQEAKIVAEHAGYAVAGARDIKEVKLHLGHVLHALNPALEKTGPGMGYGLMKSIDGASDHLGFAAEVKDVSAHLKSGLPTVIAALKPLRQETQVLAILSRDARQASDLAQVVAYAEEVRQRSEKLVAQLGAARKQLDGLLAAESPAYQPIAQRYLFGIIRLPSGEWAYNPDVQGSRRGSYY
;
A
#
# COMPACT_ATOMS: atom_id res chain seq x y z
N MET A 1 -58.93 -3.36 58.63
CA MET A 1 -58.37 -2.07 58.18
C MET A 1 -56.98 -2.33 57.59
N ILE A 2 -56.78 -1.89 56.35
CA ILE A 2 -55.53 -1.50 55.66
C ILE A 2 -54.46 -2.59 55.36
N ARG A 3 -54.19 -2.73 54.05
CA ARG A 3 -53.16 -3.52 53.34
C ARG A 3 -51.74 -3.01 53.60
N GLN A 4 -50.74 -3.89 53.48
CA GLN A 4 -49.42 -3.49 52.98
C GLN A 4 -48.90 -4.50 51.95
N LEU A 5 -48.77 -4.03 50.71
CA LEU A 5 -48.04 -4.66 49.61
C LEU A 5 -46.58 -4.20 49.71
N SER A 6 -45.64 -5.14 49.84
CA SER A 6 -44.22 -4.85 49.72
C SER A 6 -43.82 -4.88 48.24
N ILE A 7 -43.53 -3.71 47.67
CA ILE A 7 -42.91 -3.57 46.36
C ILE A 7 -41.39 -3.66 46.57
N ALA A 8 -40.76 -4.71 46.05
CA ALA A 8 -39.31 -4.79 45.93
C ALA A 8 -38.86 -3.92 44.75
N ALA A 9 -38.13 -2.84 45.03
CA ALA A 9 -37.52 -2.00 44.01
C ALA A 9 -36.20 -2.64 43.54
N LEU A 10 -36.17 -3.16 42.31
CA LEU A 10 -34.93 -3.47 41.60
C LEU A 10 -34.31 -2.16 41.10
N ALA A 11 -33.24 -1.71 41.76
CA ALA A 11 -32.43 -0.61 41.25
C ALA A 11 -31.44 -1.15 40.21
N ALA A 12 -31.79 -1.02 38.92
CA ALA A 12 -30.84 -1.25 37.83
C ALA A 12 -29.88 -0.05 37.72
N LEU A 13 -28.68 -0.19 38.29
CA LEU A 13 -27.57 0.73 38.09
C LEU A 13 -27.04 0.59 36.66
N GLY A 14 -27.60 1.36 35.73
CA GLY A 14 -27.05 1.55 34.39
C GLY A 14 -25.78 2.40 34.45
N LEU A 15 -24.61 1.77 34.52
CA LEU A 15 -23.34 2.45 34.29
C LEU A 15 -23.25 2.82 32.80
N THR A 16 -23.62 4.04 32.44
CA THR A 16 -23.27 4.64 31.15
C THR A 16 -21.76 4.88 31.12
N ALA A 17 -21.00 3.90 30.64
CA ALA A 17 -19.59 4.10 30.33
C ALA A 17 -19.48 5.06 29.14
N CYS A 18 -18.91 6.25 29.36
CA CYS A 18 -18.52 7.15 28.29
C CYS A 18 -17.44 6.46 27.44
N VAL A 19 -17.81 5.89 26.29
CA VAL A 19 -16.84 5.36 25.32
C VAL A 19 -16.15 6.54 24.64
N SER A 20 -14.94 6.87 25.05
CA SER A 20 -14.08 7.79 24.31
C SER A 20 -13.43 7.04 23.15
N VAL A 21 -13.82 7.36 21.92
CA VAL A 21 -13.13 6.85 20.74
C VAL A 21 -11.79 7.58 20.60
N GLN A 22 -10.70 6.90 20.95
CA GLN A 22 -9.35 7.38 20.71
C GLN A 22 -9.07 7.32 19.21
N LEU A 23 -8.61 8.45 18.64
CA LEU A 23 -8.21 8.49 17.24
C LEU A 23 -6.88 7.73 17.07
N PRO A 24 -6.69 7.00 15.95
CA PRO A 24 -5.38 6.47 15.60
C PRO A 24 -4.33 7.59 15.53
N SER A 25 -3.07 7.28 15.81
CA SER A 25 -1.98 8.23 15.55
C SER A 25 -1.89 8.52 14.05
N ILE A 26 -1.46 9.72 13.70
CA ILE A 26 -1.22 10.11 12.31
C ILE A 26 -0.09 9.26 11.72
N ALA A 27 0.92 8.91 12.53
CA ALA A 27 1.95 7.94 12.14
C ALA A 27 1.33 6.61 11.69
N HIS A 28 0.40 6.04 12.47
CA HIS A 28 -0.28 4.80 12.11
C HIS A 28 -1.22 4.99 10.91
N VAL A 29 -1.83 6.16 10.72
CA VAL A 29 -2.61 6.46 9.51
C VAL A 29 -1.74 6.40 8.25
N HIS A 30 -0.58 7.05 8.26
CA HIS A 30 0.35 7.02 7.14
C HIS A 30 0.88 5.60 6.88
N VAL A 31 1.26 4.85 7.91
CA VAL A 31 1.53 3.40 7.78
C VAL A 31 0.33 2.68 7.15
N GLY A 32 -0.88 2.99 7.59
CA GLY A 32 -2.12 2.39 7.09
C GLY A 32 -2.41 2.69 5.62
N HIS A 33 -1.94 3.80 5.06
CA HIS A 33 -1.98 4.02 3.60
C HIS A 33 -1.09 3.03 2.85
N ALA A 34 0.09 2.74 3.40
CA ALA A 34 1.00 1.78 2.83
C ALA A 34 0.45 0.35 2.90
N VAL A 35 -0.19 -0.03 4.02
CA VAL A 35 -0.49 -1.44 4.32
C VAL A 35 -1.97 -1.85 4.36
N THR A 36 -2.90 -0.89 4.47
CA THR A 36 -4.33 -1.16 4.69
C THR A 36 -5.18 -0.62 3.55
N ALA A 37 -5.14 0.69 3.26
CA ALA A 37 -5.97 1.28 2.21
C ALA A 37 -5.44 2.64 1.72
N TRP A 38 -5.45 2.85 0.40
CA TRP A 38 -5.20 4.15 -0.24
C TRP A 38 -6.35 4.51 -1.20
N PRO A 39 -6.93 5.72 -1.16
CA PRO A 39 -8.15 6.05 -1.89
C PRO A 39 -8.00 5.91 -3.40
N ASP A 40 -6.83 6.18 -3.96
CA ASP A 40 -6.61 6.15 -5.41
C ASP A 40 -6.29 4.75 -5.94
N THR A 41 -6.09 3.76 -5.06
CA THR A 41 -5.81 2.39 -5.53
C THR A 41 -7.09 1.66 -5.95
N PRO A 42 -6.99 0.73 -6.91
CA PRO A 42 -8.07 -0.19 -7.24
C PRO A 42 -8.57 -0.97 -6.02
N GLY A 43 -9.88 -0.90 -5.77
CA GLY A 43 -10.49 -1.53 -4.60
C GLY A 43 -10.06 -0.94 -3.25
N LYS A 44 -9.43 0.25 -3.24
CA LYS A 44 -8.93 0.94 -2.03
C LYS A 44 -8.00 0.07 -1.18
N LYS A 45 -7.15 -0.72 -1.82
CA LYS A 45 -6.15 -1.57 -1.17
C LYS A 45 -4.96 -0.76 -0.65
N GLY A 46 -4.14 -1.37 0.20
CA GLY A 46 -2.86 -0.78 0.58
C GLY A 46 -1.90 -0.67 -0.61
N LEU A 47 -0.98 0.29 -0.56
CA LEU A 47 0.02 0.49 -1.63
C LEU A 47 0.98 -0.72 -1.76
N PHE A 48 1.32 -1.40 -0.67
CA PHE A 48 2.10 -2.64 -0.75
C PHE A 48 1.32 -3.78 -1.43
N ASP A 49 0.02 -3.89 -1.16
CA ASP A 49 -0.80 -4.94 -1.77
C ASP A 49 -0.88 -4.77 -3.28
N ILE A 50 -1.06 -3.52 -3.75
CA ILE A 50 -1.02 -3.21 -5.18
C ILE A 50 0.36 -3.46 -5.75
N ALA A 51 1.43 -3.02 -5.08
CA ALA A 51 2.79 -3.27 -5.54
C ALA A 51 3.08 -4.77 -5.70
N GLN A 52 2.67 -5.61 -4.74
CA GLN A 52 2.88 -7.06 -4.82
C GLN A 52 2.06 -7.72 -5.93
N GLN A 53 0.84 -7.25 -6.19
CA GLN A 53 0.01 -7.76 -7.28
C GLN A 53 0.59 -7.38 -8.65
N GLU A 54 0.92 -6.11 -8.87
CA GLU A 54 1.53 -5.65 -10.13
C GLU A 54 2.89 -6.32 -10.36
N ALA A 55 3.73 -6.48 -9.33
CA ALA A 55 5.02 -7.18 -9.46
C ALA A 55 4.87 -8.65 -9.87
N LYS A 56 3.84 -9.35 -9.41
CA LYS A 56 3.54 -10.72 -9.86
C LYS A 56 3.16 -10.74 -11.34
N ILE A 57 2.35 -9.79 -11.79
CA ILE A 57 1.94 -9.66 -13.20
C ILE A 57 3.17 -9.37 -14.08
N VAL A 58 4.08 -8.50 -13.64
CA VAL A 58 5.37 -8.26 -14.30
C VAL A 58 6.14 -9.57 -14.46
N ALA A 59 6.32 -10.35 -13.39
CA ALA A 59 7.08 -11.61 -13.45
C ALA A 59 6.40 -12.68 -14.31
N GLU A 60 5.07 -12.80 -14.20
CA GLU A 60 4.27 -13.75 -14.98
C GLU A 60 4.37 -13.48 -16.48
N HIS A 61 4.16 -12.22 -16.89
CA HIS A 61 4.27 -11.86 -18.30
C HIS A 61 5.70 -11.90 -18.82
N ALA A 62 6.70 -11.61 -18.01
CA ALA A 62 8.09 -11.86 -18.38
C ALA A 62 8.35 -13.36 -18.64
N GLY A 63 7.75 -14.23 -17.82
CA GLY A 63 7.77 -15.69 -18.04
C GLY A 63 7.10 -16.09 -19.36
N TYR A 64 5.93 -15.54 -19.67
CA TYR A 64 5.25 -15.81 -20.94
C TYR A 64 6.03 -15.28 -22.16
N ALA A 65 6.70 -14.14 -22.02
CA ALA A 65 7.58 -13.61 -23.06
C ALA A 65 8.70 -14.60 -23.40
N VAL A 66 9.34 -15.19 -22.39
CA VAL A 66 10.37 -16.23 -22.58
C VAL A 66 9.77 -17.53 -23.15
N ALA A 67 8.60 -17.96 -22.68
CA ALA A 67 7.92 -19.15 -23.23
C ALA A 67 7.54 -18.98 -24.71
N GLY A 68 7.20 -17.77 -25.12
CA GLY A 68 6.86 -17.37 -26.49
C GLY A 68 8.06 -17.06 -27.39
N ALA A 69 9.30 -17.37 -27.00
CA ALA A 69 10.54 -16.93 -27.68
C ALA A 69 10.69 -17.31 -29.17
N ARG A 70 9.79 -18.13 -29.72
CA ARG A 70 9.77 -18.49 -31.14
C ARG A 70 9.00 -17.50 -32.02
N ASP A 71 8.24 -16.59 -31.42
CA ASP A 71 7.48 -15.56 -32.14
C ASP A 71 7.74 -14.18 -31.53
N ILE A 72 8.40 -13.30 -32.30
CA ILE A 72 8.72 -11.94 -31.87
C ILE A 72 7.48 -11.14 -31.47
N LYS A 73 6.31 -11.42 -32.07
CA LYS A 73 5.05 -10.74 -31.73
C LYS A 73 4.58 -11.12 -30.33
N GLU A 74 4.68 -12.40 -29.97
CA GLU A 74 4.31 -12.90 -28.64
C GLU A 74 5.24 -12.32 -27.56
N VAL A 75 6.56 -12.33 -27.80
CA VAL A 75 7.53 -11.73 -26.87
C VAL A 75 7.22 -10.25 -26.65
N LYS A 76 6.99 -9.48 -27.74
CA LYS A 76 6.66 -8.06 -27.66
C LYS A 76 5.30 -7.76 -27.05
N LEU A 77 4.33 -8.65 -27.20
CA LEU A 77 3.02 -8.52 -26.57
C LEU A 77 3.19 -8.59 -25.05
N HIS A 78 3.85 -9.64 -24.57
CA HIS A 78 4.05 -9.85 -23.14
C HIS A 78 4.98 -8.82 -22.50
N LEU A 79 6.02 -8.35 -23.19
CA LEU A 79 6.83 -7.22 -22.69
C LEU A 79 6.05 -5.89 -22.70
N GLY A 80 5.05 -5.74 -23.58
CA GLY A 80 4.07 -4.66 -23.48
C GLY A 80 3.24 -4.77 -22.18
N HIS A 81 2.76 -5.96 -21.83
CA HIS A 81 2.05 -6.19 -20.57
C HIS A 81 2.91 -5.90 -19.34
N VAL A 82 4.19 -6.28 -19.38
CA VAL A 82 5.17 -5.90 -18.34
C VAL A 82 5.23 -4.38 -18.21
N LEU A 83 5.35 -3.66 -19.32
CA LEU A 83 5.43 -2.20 -19.31
C LEU A 83 4.15 -1.55 -18.74
N HIS A 84 2.97 -2.10 -19.06
CA HIS A 84 1.69 -1.65 -18.49
C HIS A 84 1.65 -1.84 -16.97
N ALA A 85 1.96 -3.03 -16.47
CA ALA A 85 1.94 -3.33 -15.03
C ALA A 85 2.99 -2.51 -14.25
N LEU A 86 4.13 -2.18 -14.88
CA LEU A 86 5.12 -1.28 -14.29
C LEU A 86 4.60 0.17 -14.23
N ASN A 87 4.08 0.67 -15.35
CA ASN A 87 3.60 2.04 -15.49
C ASN A 87 2.56 2.17 -16.63
N PRO A 88 1.26 2.24 -16.31
CA PRO A 88 0.19 2.41 -17.29
C PRO A 88 0.26 3.70 -18.12
N ALA A 89 1.07 4.69 -17.71
CA ALA A 89 1.31 5.89 -18.50
C ALA A 89 2.27 5.64 -19.68
N LEU A 90 3.11 4.60 -19.62
CA LEU A 90 4.03 4.21 -20.69
C LEU A 90 3.41 3.23 -21.69
N GLU A 91 2.52 2.35 -21.21
CA GLU A 91 1.74 1.43 -22.04
C GLU A 91 0.32 1.38 -21.48
N LYS A 92 -0.66 1.81 -22.27
CA LYS A 92 -2.02 2.09 -21.77
C LYS A 92 -2.84 0.84 -21.53
N THR A 93 -2.56 -0.24 -22.26
CA THR A 93 -3.35 -1.46 -22.24
C THR A 93 -2.51 -2.65 -21.84
N GLY A 94 -3.07 -3.48 -20.98
CA GLY A 94 -2.44 -4.70 -20.53
C GLY A 94 -3.18 -5.27 -19.31
N PRO A 95 -2.83 -6.50 -18.90
CA PRO A 95 -3.20 -7.03 -17.61
C PRO A 95 -2.48 -6.27 -16.50
N GLY A 96 -3.15 -6.13 -15.36
CA GLY A 96 -2.69 -5.24 -14.30
C GLY A 96 -3.86 -4.81 -13.44
N MET A 97 -3.56 -4.17 -12.31
CA MET A 97 -4.59 -3.45 -11.56
C MET A 97 -4.81 -2.04 -12.14
N GLY A 98 -3.92 -1.59 -13.03
CA GLY A 98 -4.01 -0.29 -13.72
C GLY A 98 -3.50 0.88 -12.88
N TYR A 99 -2.84 0.60 -11.75
CA TYR A 99 -2.24 1.64 -10.89
C TYR A 99 -0.75 1.82 -11.18
N GLY A 100 -0.07 0.73 -11.53
CA GLY A 100 1.36 0.70 -11.82
C GLY A 100 2.23 0.43 -10.60
N LEU A 101 3.14 -0.54 -10.74
CA LEU A 101 4.10 -0.90 -9.69
C LEU A 101 4.95 0.27 -9.24
N MET A 102 5.43 1.09 -10.19
CA MET A 102 6.25 2.26 -9.91
C MET A 102 5.57 3.23 -8.95
N LYS A 103 4.33 3.64 -9.29
CA LYS A 103 3.52 4.56 -8.50
C LYS A 103 3.23 3.98 -7.11
N SER A 104 3.01 2.67 -7.03
CA SER A 104 2.72 1.97 -5.78
C SER A 104 3.93 1.95 -4.83
N ILE A 105 5.14 1.69 -5.35
CA ILE A 105 6.37 1.72 -4.55
C ILE A 105 6.68 3.15 -4.09
N ASP A 106 6.57 4.14 -4.98
CA ASP A 106 6.78 5.55 -4.66
C ASP A 106 5.83 6.00 -3.54
N GLY A 107 4.52 5.76 -3.70
CA GLY A 107 3.54 6.12 -2.68
C GLY A 107 3.74 5.39 -1.35
N ALA A 108 4.11 4.11 -1.37
CA ALA A 108 4.41 3.38 -0.15
C ALA A 108 5.61 3.99 0.58
N SER A 109 6.69 4.29 -0.16
CA SER A 109 7.88 4.95 0.38
C SER A 109 7.55 6.33 0.99
N ASP A 110 6.78 7.14 0.28
CA ASP A 110 6.37 8.49 0.73
C ASP A 110 5.58 8.41 2.04
N HIS A 111 4.59 7.52 2.12
CA HIS A 111 3.78 7.39 3.32
C HIS A 111 4.54 6.84 4.52
N LEU A 112 5.46 5.89 4.32
CA LEU A 112 6.35 5.48 5.40
C LEU A 112 7.28 6.63 5.83
N GLY A 113 7.73 7.47 4.90
CA GLY A 113 8.47 8.70 5.19
C GLY A 113 7.66 9.67 6.06
N PHE A 114 6.42 9.98 5.65
CA PHE A 114 5.55 10.86 6.44
C PHE A 114 5.28 10.29 7.84
N ALA A 115 5.08 8.98 7.95
CA ALA A 115 4.91 8.32 9.25
C ALA A 115 6.14 8.49 10.15
N ALA A 116 7.35 8.50 9.60
CA ALA A 116 8.59 8.67 10.35
C ALA A 116 8.84 10.13 10.82
N GLU A 117 8.19 11.10 10.18
CA GLU A 117 8.43 12.54 10.40
C GLU A 117 7.37 13.23 11.26
N VAL A 118 6.16 12.68 11.37
CA VAL A 118 5.09 13.26 12.18
C VAL A 118 5.41 13.25 13.68
N LYS A 119 4.87 14.23 14.40
CA LYS A 119 5.18 14.46 15.83
C LYS A 119 4.79 13.29 16.74
N ASP A 120 3.77 12.53 16.37
CA ASP A 120 3.21 11.43 17.17
C ASP A 120 3.77 10.05 16.81
N VAL A 121 4.84 10.00 16.01
CA VAL A 121 5.55 8.75 15.71
C VAL A 121 6.13 8.12 16.97
N SER A 122 5.97 6.80 17.11
CA SER A 122 6.62 6.04 18.19
C SER A 122 8.14 6.02 17.99
N ALA A 123 8.91 5.86 19.07
CA ALA A 123 10.36 5.69 18.96
C ALA A 123 10.75 4.48 18.10
N HIS A 124 9.94 3.41 18.16
CA HIS A 124 10.17 2.19 17.41
C HIS A 124 9.98 2.40 15.90
N LEU A 125 8.84 2.95 15.47
CA LEU A 125 8.61 3.31 14.06
C LEU A 125 9.66 4.32 13.55
N LYS A 126 9.97 5.34 14.35
CA LYS A 126 10.97 6.35 13.98
C LYS A 126 12.35 5.74 13.70
N SER A 127 12.73 4.71 14.46
CA SER A 127 13.98 3.99 14.27
C SER A 127 13.95 2.97 13.12
N GLY A 128 12.81 2.29 12.91
CA GLY A 128 12.74 1.15 11.99
C GLY A 128 12.26 1.46 10.57
N LEU A 129 11.39 2.46 10.39
CA LEU A 129 10.88 2.85 9.08
C LEU A 129 11.99 3.25 8.08
N PRO A 130 13.06 3.97 8.47
CA PRO A 130 14.16 4.29 7.55
C PRO A 130 14.77 3.07 6.86
N THR A 131 14.89 1.93 7.54
CA THR A 131 15.44 0.71 6.93
C THR A 131 14.50 0.12 5.89
N VAL A 132 13.18 0.13 6.13
CA VAL A 132 12.18 -0.33 5.14
C VAL A 132 12.16 0.59 3.92
N ILE A 133 12.18 1.92 4.14
CA ILE A 133 12.25 2.92 3.06
C ILE A 133 13.51 2.73 2.23
N ALA A 134 14.66 2.53 2.88
CA ALA A 134 15.93 2.28 2.19
C ALA A 134 15.88 1.01 1.32
N ALA A 135 15.13 -0.02 1.74
CA ALA A 135 14.93 -1.24 0.94
C ALA A 135 14.03 -1.01 -0.30
N LEU A 136 13.10 -0.05 -0.28
CA LEU A 136 12.23 0.26 -1.42
C LEU A 136 12.95 1.00 -2.56
N LYS A 137 13.95 1.84 -2.23
CA LYS A 137 14.71 2.63 -3.22
C LYS A 137 15.33 1.78 -4.36
N PRO A 138 16.12 0.71 -4.09
CA PRO A 138 16.66 -0.11 -5.16
C PRO A 138 15.57 -0.86 -5.95
N LEU A 139 14.45 -1.23 -5.31
CA LEU A 139 13.32 -1.86 -6.03
C LEU A 139 12.71 -0.88 -7.02
N ARG A 140 12.55 0.38 -6.62
CA ARG A 140 12.07 1.42 -7.52
C ARG A 140 13.02 1.64 -8.70
N GLN A 141 14.32 1.63 -8.48
CA GLN A 141 15.31 1.70 -9.57
C GLN A 141 15.21 0.49 -10.51
N GLU A 142 15.05 -0.72 -9.96
CA GLU A 142 14.88 -1.95 -10.75
C GLU A 142 13.63 -1.87 -11.64
N THR A 143 12.52 -1.32 -11.15
CA THR A 143 11.33 -1.11 -12.00
C THR A 143 11.63 -0.23 -13.22
N GLN A 144 12.51 0.76 -13.10
CA GLN A 144 12.91 1.63 -14.22
C GLN A 144 13.73 0.86 -15.25
N VAL A 145 14.66 0.02 -14.78
CA VAL A 145 15.46 -0.87 -15.65
C VAL A 145 14.53 -1.81 -16.42
N LEU A 146 13.59 -2.47 -15.74
CA LEU A 146 12.61 -3.36 -16.38
C LEU A 146 11.78 -2.63 -17.45
N ALA A 147 11.36 -1.39 -17.17
CA ALA A 147 10.59 -0.60 -18.12
C ALA A 147 11.41 -0.21 -19.36
N ILE A 148 12.69 0.13 -19.17
CA ILE A 148 13.62 0.42 -20.28
C ILE A 148 13.78 -0.83 -21.15
N LEU A 149 14.14 -1.97 -20.57
CA LEU A 149 14.32 -3.23 -21.30
C LEU A 149 13.05 -3.63 -22.07
N SER A 150 11.89 -3.52 -21.42
CA SER A 150 10.59 -3.84 -22.04
C SER A 150 10.27 -2.92 -23.21
N ARG A 151 10.51 -1.61 -23.06
CA ARG A 151 10.32 -0.62 -24.13
C ARG A 151 11.28 -0.83 -25.29
N ASP A 152 12.55 -1.10 -25.00
CA ASP A 152 13.57 -1.30 -26.03
C ASP A 152 13.28 -2.59 -26.82
N ALA A 153 12.78 -3.64 -26.15
CA ALA A 153 12.28 -4.85 -26.81
C ALA A 153 11.06 -4.58 -27.72
N ARG A 154 10.14 -3.69 -27.33
CA ARG A 154 9.00 -3.30 -28.19
C ARG A 154 9.47 -2.68 -29.51
N GLN A 155 10.57 -1.94 -29.47
CA GLN A 155 11.13 -1.21 -30.62
C GLN A 155 12.07 -2.06 -31.48
N ALA A 156 12.78 -3.03 -30.90
CA ALA A 156 13.74 -3.88 -31.61
C ALA A 156 13.08 -4.74 -32.70
N SER A 157 13.74 -4.93 -33.84
CA SER A 157 13.24 -5.77 -34.95
C SER A 157 13.86 -7.18 -34.98
N ASP A 158 14.95 -7.39 -34.25
CA ASP A 158 15.66 -8.66 -34.20
C ASP A 158 15.09 -9.57 -33.10
N LEU A 159 14.76 -10.82 -33.48
CA LEU A 159 14.16 -11.78 -32.55
C LEU A 159 15.13 -12.16 -31.43
N ALA A 160 16.40 -12.43 -31.74
CA ALA A 160 17.36 -12.85 -30.73
C ALA A 160 17.58 -11.76 -29.67
N GLN A 161 17.66 -10.50 -30.09
CA GLN A 161 17.73 -9.35 -29.19
C GLN A 161 16.48 -9.21 -28.31
N VAL A 162 15.29 -9.36 -28.89
CA VAL A 162 14.02 -9.27 -28.14
C VAL A 162 13.90 -10.41 -27.11
N VAL A 163 14.33 -11.62 -27.45
CA VAL A 163 14.39 -12.76 -26.53
C VAL A 163 15.38 -12.52 -25.40
N ALA A 164 16.57 -11.95 -25.69
CA ALA A 164 17.55 -11.62 -24.66
C ALA A 164 16.99 -10.60 -23.65
N TYR A 165 16.27 -9.56 -24.11
CA TYR A 165 15.57 -8.64 -23.20
C TYR A 165 14.51 -9.36 -22.36
N ALA A 166 13.74 -10.30 -22.94
CA ALA A 166 12.74 -11.04 -22.19
C ALA A 166 13.35 -11.90 -21.08
N GLU A 167 14.47 -12.56 -21.33
CA GLU A 167 15.20 -13.35 -20.33
C GLU A 167 15.71 -12.48 -19.19
N GLU A 168 16.29 -11.31 -19.50
CA GLU A 168 16.76 -10.37 -18.49
C GLU A 168 15.61 -9.80 -17.65
N VAL A 169 14.51 -9.40 -18.29
CA VAL A 169 13.28 -8.93 -17.61
C VAL A 169 12.73 -10.02 -16.70
N ARG A 170 12.71 -11.29 -17.13
CA ARG A 170 12.24 -12.42 -16.30
C ARG A 170 13.09 -12.60 -15.04
N GLN A 171 14.40 -12.70 -15.19
CA GLN A 171 15.30 -12.91 -14.04
C GLN A 171 15.21 -11.75 -13.02
N ARG A 172 15.18 -10.52 -13.52
CA ARG A 172 15.09 -9.31 -12.68
C ARG A 172 13.74 -9.17 -11.99
N SER A 173 12.64 -9.47 -12.68
CA SER A 173 11.29 -9.40 -12.10
C SER A 173 11.05 -10.46 -11.03
N GLU A 174 11.56 -11.68 -11.19
CA GLU A 174 11.54 -12.72 -10.15
C GLU A 174 12.26 -12.25 -8.87
N LYS A 175 13.44 -11.64 -9.03
CA LYS A 175 14.19 -11.06 -7.91
C LYS A 175 13.44 -9.90 -7.27
N LEU A 176 12.84 -9.02 -8.08
CA LEU A 176 12.03 -7.88 -7.60
C LEU A 176 10.86 -8.36 -6.74
N VAL A 177 10.12 -9.39 -7.17
CA VAL A 177 9.01 -9.98 -6.40
C VAL A 177 9.50 -10.47 -5.04
N ALA A 178 10.61 -11.22 -5.01
CA ALA A 178 11.17 -11.74 -3.77
C ALA A 178 11.60 -10.62 -2.81
N GLN A 179 12.29 -9.59 -3.32
CA GLN A 179 12.78 -8.49 -2.51
C GLN A 179 11.66 -7.57 -2.01
N LEU A 180 10.63 -7.31 -2.83
CA LEU A 180 9.43 -6.59 -2.40
C LEU A 180 8.68 -7.36 -1.31
N GLY A 181 8.60 -8.68 -1.43
CA GLY A 181 8.07 -9.56 -0.38
C GLY A 181 8.87 -9.47 0.92
N ALA A 182 10.20 -9.42 0.84
CA ALA A 182 11.07 -9.26 2.00
C ALA A 182 10.89 -7.90 2.68
N ALA A 183 10.83 -6.81 1.90
CA ALA A 183 10.56 -5.47 2.43
C ALA A 183 9.20 -5.40 3.13
N ARG A 184 8.16 -6.04 2.57
CA ARG A 184 6.85 -6.13 3.21
C ARG A 184 6.90 -6.90 4.53
N LYS A 185 7.55 -8.07 4.56
CA LYS A 185 7.73 -8.86 5.79
C LYS A 185 8.48 -8.09 6.87
N GLN A 186 9.50 -7.32 6.49
CA GLN A 186 10.23 -6.46 7.41
C GLN A 186 9.32 -5.39 8.03
N LEU A 187 8.47 -4.76 7.21
CA LEU A 187 7.45 -3.82 7.71
C LEU A 187 6.47 -4.53 8.65
N ASP A 188 5.95 -5.69 8.28
CA ASP A 188 5.02 -6.44 9.14
C ASP A 188 5.64 -6.78 10.50
N GLY A 189 6.92 -7.16 10.53
CA GLY A 189 7.67 -7.38 11.77
C GLY A 189 7.81 -6.12 12.62
N LEU A 190 8.08 -4.97 11.99
CA LEU A 190 8.12 -3.67 12.67
C LEU A 190 6.75 -3.30 13.27
N LEU A 191 5.68 -3.51 12.51
CA LEU A 191 4.32 -3.19 12.93
C LEU A 191 3.82 -4.10 14.06
N ALA A 192 4.22 -5.37 14.06
CA ALA A 192 3.89 -6.32 15.11
C ALA A 192 4.61 -6.02 16.44
N ALA A 193 5.76 -5.36 16.39
CA ALA A 193 6.57 -5.00 17.56
C ALA A 193 6.23 -3.63 18.17
N GLU A 194 5.30 -2.88 17.58
CA GLU A 194 4.74 -1.67 18.17
C GLU A 194 4.04 -1.95 19.52
N SER A 195 3.92 -0.92 20.37
CA SER A 195 3.23 -1.02 21.67
C SER A 195 2.17 0.09 21.80
N PRO A 196 0.86 -0.20 21.61
CA PRO A 196 0.33 -1.50 21.20
C PRO A 196 0.67 -1.82 19.73
N ALA A 197 0.66 -3.11 19.37
CA ALA A 197 0.90 -3.55 18.00
C ALA A 197 -0.07 -2.87 17.03
N TYR A 198 0.42 -2.51 15.84
CA TYR A 198 -0.40 -1.87 14.82
C TYR A 198 -1.66 -2.71 14.54
N GLN A 199 -2.81 -2.03 14.46
CA GLN A 199 -4.07 -2.62 14.04
C GLN A 199 -4.54 -1.94 12.75
N PRO A 200 -5.15 -2.68 11.81
CA PRO A 200 -5.75 -2.07 10.63
C PRO A 200 -6.73 -0.96 10.99
N ILE A 201 -6.50 0.22 10.43
CA ILE A 201 -7.29 1.41 10.70
C ILE A 201 -8.52 1.44 9.78
N ALA A 202 -9.69 1.78 10.34
CA ALA A 202 -10.90 1.96 9.56
C ALA A 202 -10.73 3.07 8.49
N GLN A 203 -11.24 2.82 7.28
CA GLN A 203 -11.08 3.72 6.11
C GLN A 203 -11.45 5.18 6.39
N ARG A 204 -12.47 5.43 7.23
CA ARG A 204 -12.89 6.79 7.61
C ARG A 204 -11.77 7.62 8.25
N TYR A 205 -10.84 6.98 8.97
CA TYR A 205 -9.70 7.65 9.60
C TYR A 205 -8.51 7.72 8.65
N LEU A 206 -8.28 6.68 7.83
CA LEU A 206 -7.25 6.70 6.80
C LEU A 206 -7.45 7.88 5.84
N PHE A 207 -8.64 7.99 5.27
CA PHE A 207 -8.97 9.06 4.32
C PHE A 207 -9.37 10.36 5.02
N GLY A 208 -9.17 10.42 6.34
CA GLY A 208 -9.63 11.48 7.20
C GLY A 208 -8.55 12.48 7.61
N ILE A 209 -7.32 12.35 7.13
CA ILE A 209 -6.24 13.30 7.43
C ILE A 209 -6.05 14.30 6.29
N ILE A 210 -5.72 15.53 6.66
CA ILE A 210 -5.42 16.64 5.76
C ILE A 210 -4.05 17.22 6.10
N ARG A 211 -3.38 17.79 5.10
CA ARG A 211 -2.16 18.55 5.30
C ARG A 211 -2.51 20.04 5.41
N LEU A 212 -2.18 20.65 6.54
CA LEU A 212 -2.43 22.06 6.82
C LEU A 212 -1.44 22.95 6.04
N PRO A 213 -1.74 24.25 5.85
CA PRO A 213 -0.79 25.20 5.26
C PRO A 213 0.55 25.31 6.00
N SER A 214 0.57 25.00 7.30
CA SER A 214 1.78 24.89 8.11
C SER A 214 2.67 23.69 7.74
N GLY A 215 2.18 22.78 6.90
CA GLY A 215 2.82 21.51 6.57
C GLY A 215 2.49 20.37 7.53
N GLU A 216 1.85 20.68 8.67
CA GLU A 216 1.43 19.68 9.66
C GLU A 216 0.25 18.84 9.17
N TRP A 217 0.19 17.60 9.63
CA TRP A 217 -0.93 16.71 9.38
C TRP A 217 -1.94 16.79 10.53
N ALA A 218 -3.23 16.80 10.20
CA ALA A 218 -4.32 16.79 11.17
C ALA A 218 -5.51 16.00 10.64
N TYR A 219 -6.37 15.52 11.52
CA TYR A 219 -7.67 14.98 11.10
C TYR A 219 -8.58 16.10 10.61
N ASN A 220 -9.30 15.85 9.52
CA ASN A 220 -10.38 16.69 9.05
C ASN A 220 -11.39 16.93 10.21
N PRO A 221 -11.78 18.19 10.48
CA PRO A 221 -12.81 18.52 11.46
C PRO A 221 -14.08 17.69 11.37
N ASP A 222 -14.51 17.24 10.20
CA ASP A 222 -15.71 16.40 10.04
C ASP A 222 -15.51 14.99 10.62
N VAL A 223 -14.30 14.45 10.54
CA VAL A 223 -13.92 13.17 11.17
C VAL A 223 -13.84 13.33 12.68
N GLN A 224 -13.41 14.50 13.17
CA GLN A 224 -13.40 14.83 14.59
C GLN A 224 -14.81 15.14 15.15
N GLY A 225 -15.67 15.75 14.33
CA GLY A 225 -17.02 16.25 14.64
C GLY A 225 -18.07 15.16 14.78
N SER A 226 -17.85 13.98 14.21
CA SER A 226 -18.65 12.77 14.47
C SER A 226 -18.62 12.30 15.95
N ARG A 227 -17.79 12.92 16.80
CA ARG A 227 -17.86 12.81 18.29
C ARG A 227 -19.04 13.55 18.91
N ARG A 228 -19.61 14.54 18.22
CA ARG A 228 -20.83 15.22 18.65
C ARG A 228 -21.98 14.67 17.84
N GLY A 229 -22.45 13.49 18.23
CA GLY A 229 -23.82 13.11 17.90
C GLY A 229 -24.73 14.24 18.36
N SER A 230 -25.37 14.91 17.38
CA SER A 230 -26.55 15.73 17.59
C SER A 230 -27.54 14.95 18.45
N TYR A 231 -27.82 15.48 19.63
CA TYR A 231 -29.16 15.42 20.16
C TYR A 231 -29.94 16.54 19.46
N TYR A 232 -30.65 16.20 18.39
CA TYR A 232 -31.94 16.75 17.97
C TYR A 232 -32.54 15.79 16.94
#